data_AF-A0A2A2G648-F1
#
_entry.id   AF-A0A2A2G648-F1
#
_cell.length_a   1.000
_cell.length_b   1.000
_cell.length_c   1.000
_cell.angle_alpha   90.00
_cell.angle_beta   90.00
_cell.angle_gamma   90.00
#
_symmetry.space_group_name_H-M   'P 1'
#
loop_
_entity.id
_entity.type
_entity.pdbx_description
1 polymer ?
#
loop_
_entity_poly.entity_id
_entity_poly.type
_entity_poly.pdbx_seq_one_letter_code
_entity_poly.pdbx_strand_id
1 'polypeptide(L)'
;MSSHKQKDELGKRLRAITSDLKSYLEKRIELTMLNIGEAVSGIMAASVQRGIGIFLLLGGICFLLFALAIYLGDLLESQSLGYVVVSIPLLLVGGLFMYLKPDSVFKQIQHQFESELMKSIEQNGKTEEESLKIEEKAHSKSNEG
;
A
#
# COMPACT_ATOMS: atom_id res chain seq x y z
N MET A 1 26.02 34.30 -42.03
CA MET A 1 25.12 33.23 -42.52
C MET A 1 25.33 31.90 -41.77
N SER A 2 25.69 31.91 -40.48
CA SER A 2 26.17 30.72 -39.74
C SER A 2 25.21 30.19 -38.65
N SER A 3 24.14 30.92 -38.32
CA SER A 3 23.25 30.53 -37.20
C SER A 3 22.18 29.50 -37.55
N HIS A 4 21.91 29.24 -38.84
CA HIS A 4 20.84 28.32 -39.26
C HIS A 4 21.26 26.85 -39.18
N LYS A 5 22.54 26.55 -39.47
CA LYS A 5 23.06 25.17 -39.54
C LYS A 5 23.08 24.43 -38.19
N GLN A 6 23.23 25.16 -37.09
CA GLN A 6 23.38 24.56 -35.76
C GLN A 6 22.04 24.03 -35.21
N LYS A 7 20.91 24.67 -35.54
CA LYS A 7 19.57 24.23 -35.08
C LYS A 7 19.14 22.92 -35.75
N ASP A 8 19.48 22.74 -37.02
CA ASP A 8 19.16 21.53 -37.78
C ASP A 8 19.94 20.30 -37.28
N GLU A 9 21.17 20.50 -36.81
CA GLU A 9 22.00 19.41 -36.31
C GLU A 9 21.63 18.98 -34.88
N LEU A 10 21.22 19.94 -34.03
CA LEU A 10 20.62 19.66 -32.72
C LEU A 10 19.29 18.92 -32.88
N GLY A 11 18.41 19.35 -33.79
CA GLY A 11 17.13 18.68 -34.06
C GLY A 11 17.31 17.23 -34.49
N LYS A 12 18.31 16.92 -35.32
CA LYS A 12 18.63 15.54 -35.73
C LYS A 12 19.16 14.67 -34.59
N ARG A 13 20.02 15.23 -33.73
CA ARG A 13 20.56 14.51 -32.56
C ARG A 13 19.50 14.25 -31.51
N LEU A 14 18.63 15.22 -31.21
CA LEU A 14 17.50 15.02 -30.30
C LEU A 14 16.57 13.93 -30.83
N ARG A 15 16.27 13.91 -32.14
CA ARG A 15 15.37 12.91 -32.73
C ARG A 15 15.96 11.49 -32.72
N ALA A 16 17.28 11.35 -32.85
CA ALA A 16 17.97 10.07 -32.67
C ALA A 16 17.89 9.59 -31.21
N ILE A 17 18.17 10.48 -30.24
CA ILE A 17 18.09 10.16 -28.81
C ILE A 17 16.66 9.80 -28.40
N THR A 18 15.65 10.52 -28.89
CA THR A 18 14.23 10.20 -28.64
C THR A 18 13.83 8.85 -29.26
N SER A 19 14.35 8.52 -30.44
CA SER A 19 14.11 7.23 -31.10
C SER A 19 14.71 6.06 -30.31
N ASP A 20 15.95 6.24 -29.83
CA ASP A 20 16.63 5.22 -29.04
C ASP A 20 15.99 5.05 -27.66
N LEU A 21 15.59 6.14 -27.01
CA LEU A 21 14.80 6.12 -25.78
C LEU A 21 13.46 5.41 -25.98
N LYS A 22 12.76 5.67 -27.09
CA LYS A 22 11.49 5.00 -27.40
C LYS A 22 11.68 3.49 -27.52
N SER A 23 12.74 3.05 -28.20
CA SER A 23 13.05 1.62 -28.36
C SER A 23 13.49 0.97 -27.04
N TYR A 24 14.13 1.73 -26.14
CA TYR A 24 14.49 1.27 -24.79
C TYR A 24 13.28 1.20 -23.85
N LEU A 25 12.35 2.14 -23.96
CA LEU A 25 11.07 2.13 -23.24
C LEU A 25 10.19 0.99 -23.72
N GLU A 26 10.12 0.73 -25.02
CA GLU A 26 9.35 -0.37 -25.60
C GLU A 26 9.81 -1.73 -25.05
N LYS A 27 11.14 -1.96 -25.00
CA LYS A 27 11.72 -3.17 -24.39
C LYS A 27 11.54 -3.28 -22.88
N ARG A 28 11.57 -2.15 -22.16
CA ARG A 28 11.32 -2.16 -20.70
C ARG A 28 9.85 -2.27 -20.35
N ILE A 29 8.96 -1.70 -21.14
CA ILE A 29 7.50 -1.76 -20.93
C ILE A 29 7.01 -3.20 -21.10
N GLU A 30 7.52 -3.95 -22.08
CA GLU A 30 7.13 -5.36 -22.29
C GLU A 30 7.48 -6.25 -21.08
N LEU A 31 8.67 -6.04 -20.48
CA LEU A 31 9.07 -6.74 -19.25
C LEU A 31 8.38 -6.20 -17.98
N THR A 32 8.05 -4.90 -17.96
CA THR A 32 7.43 -4.24 -16.81
C THR A 32 5.92 -4.49 -16.76
N MET A 33 5.26 -4.70 -17.91
CA MET A 33 3.83 -4.99 -17.98
C MET A 33 3.49 -6.36 -17.39
N LEU A 34 4.38 -7.35 -17.53
CA LEU A 34 4.22 -8.67 -16.92
C LEU A 34 4.38 -8.60 -15.39
N ASN A 35 5.37 -7.85 -14.89
CA ASN A 35 5.63 -7.67 -13.46
C ASN A 35 4.59 -6.75 -12.77
N ILE A 36 4.07 -5.74 -13.46
CA ILE A 36 2.98 -4.88 -12.96
C ILE A 36 1.68 -5.70 -12.89
N GLY A 37 1.43 -6.59 -13.86
CA GLY A 37 0.25 -7.46 -13.86
C GLY A 37 0.17 -8.35 -12.61
N GLU A 38 1.28 -9.02 -12.24
CA GLU A 38 1.33 -9.87 -11.04
C GLU A 38 1.34 -9.05 -9.74
N ALA A 39 2.07 -7.95 -9.66
CA ALA A 39 2.12 -7.11 -8.46
C ALA A 39 0.78 -6.38 -8.19
N VAL A 40 0.11 -5.90 -9.24
CA VAL A 40 -1.24 -5.33 -9.14
C VAL A 40 -2.24 -6.42 -8.82
N SER A 41 -2.17 -7.59 -9.44
CA SER A 41 -3.07 -8.71 -9.16
C SER A 41 -2.95 -9.22 -7.71
N GLY A 42 -1.73 -9.36 -7.17
CA GLY A 42 -1.50 -9.80 -5.79
C GLY A 42 -1.95 -8.78 -4.74
N ILE A 43 -1.68 -7.49 -4.97
CA ILE A 43 -2.12 -6.41 -4.07
C ILE A 43 -3.64 -6.21 -4.16
N MET A 44 -4.22 -6.30 -5.36
CA MET A 44 -5.67 -6.20 -5.57
C MET A 44 -6.40 -7.38 -4.94
N ALA A 45 -5.97 -8.62 -5.17
CA ALA A 45 -6.64 -9.79 -4.62
C ALA A 45 -6.62 -9.81 -3.08
N ALA A 46 -5.45 -9.55 -2.47
CA ALA A 46 -5.32 -9.54 -1.01
C ALA A 46 -6.00 -8.32 -0.35
N SER A 47 -5.96 -7.15 -1.00
CA SER A 47 -6.57 -5.92 -0.45
C SER A 47 -8.07 -5.85 -0.70
N VAL A 48 -8.58 -6.41 -1.80
CA VAL A 48 -10.03 -6.44 -2.08
C VAL A 48 -10.72 -7.38 -1.10
N GLN A 49 -10.16 -8.56 -0.82
CA GLN A 49 -10.77 -9.50 0.12
C GLN A 49 -10.80 -8.95 1.55
N ARG A 50 -9.72 -8.32 2.04
CA ARG A 50 -9.71 -7.64 3.34
C ARG A 50 -10.55 -6.37 3.33
N GLY A 51 -10.48 -5.58 2.25
CA GLY A 51 -11.20 -4.33 2.08
C GLY A 51 -12.70 -4.53 2.12
N ILE A 52 -13.22 -5.55 1.44
CA ILE A 52 -14.64 -5.91 1.48
C ILE A 52 -15.06 -6.27 2.91
N GLY A 53 -14.27 -7.08 3.63
CA GLY A 53 -14.58 -7.42 5.02
C GLY A 53 -14.64 -6.19 5.93
N ILE A 54 -13.68 -5.28 5.80
CA ILE A 54 -13.63 -4.03 6.57
C ILE A 54 -14.79 -3.09 6.18
N PHE A 55 -15.11 -2.97 4.90
CA PHE A 55 -16.26 -2.19 4.42
C PHE A 55 -17.58 -2.75 4.93
N LEU A 56 -17.73 -4.08 4.94
CA LEU A 56 -18.93 -4.76 5.41
C LEU A 56 -19.09 -4.59 6.92
N LEU A 57 -18.00 -4.72 7.68
CA LEU A 57 -17.97 -4.51 9.13
C LEU A 57 -18.30 -3.06 9.48
N LEU A 58 -17.66 -2.10 8.79
CA LEU A 58 -17.89 -0.67 8.99
C LEU A 58 -19.34 -0.29 8.61
N GLY A 59 -19.82 -0.80 7.48
CA GLY A 59 -21.22 -0.65 7.06
C GLY A 59 -22.20 -1.22 8.09
N GLY A 60 -21.93 -2.43 8.61
CA GLY A 60 -22.74 -3.07 9.65
C GLY A 60 -22.80 -2.27 10.94
N ILE A 61 -21.66 -1.75 11.41
CA ILE A 61 -21.59 -0.89 12.60
C ILE A 61 -22.38 0.40 12.38
N CYS A 62 -22.23 1.05 11.22
CA CYS A 62 -23.01 2.24 10.87
C CYS A 62 -24.52 1.96 10.89
N PHE A 63 -24.95 0.84 10.29
CA PHE A 63 -26.35 0.42 10.31
C PHE A 63 -26.85 0.13 11.72
N LEU A 64 -26.02 -0.49 12.57
CA LEU A 64 -26.36 -0.79 13.95
C LEU A 64 -26.55 0.49 14.78
N LEU A 65 -25.69 1.49 14.58
CA LEU A 65 -25.86 2.81 15.20
C LEU A 65 -27.13 3.51 14.71
N PHE A 66 -27.46 3.37 13.42
CA PHE A 66 -28.69 3.92 12.85
C PHE A 66 -29.93 3.24 13.44
N ALA A 67 -29.91 1.92 13.55
CA ALA A 67 -30.96 1.14 14.19
C ALA A 67 -31.12 1.53 15.66
N LEU A 68 -30.01 1.72 16.38
CA LEU A 68 -30.03 2.18 17.75
C LEU A 68 -30.60 3.59 17.89
N ALA A 69 -30.29 4.50 16.97
CA ALA A 69 -30.86 5.85 16.93
C ALA A 69 -32.38 5.82 16.70
N ILE A 70 -32.86 4.95 15.81
CA ILE A 70 -34.29 4.75 15.58
C ILE A 70 -34.95 4.16 16.83
N TYR A 71 -34.34 3.16 17.45
CA TYR A 71 -34.85 2.53 18.67
C TYR A 71 -34.95 3.52 19.84
N LEU A 72 -33.90 4.33 20.06
CA LEU A 72 -33.93 5.41 21.05
C LEU A 72 -34.94 6.50 20.69
N GLY A 73 -35.12 6.77 19.39
CA GLY A 73 -36.10 7.75 18.90
C GLY A 73 -37.54 7.31 19.16
N ASP A 74 -37.84 6.02 18.97
CA ASP A 74 -39.16 5.45 19.25
C ASP A 74 -39.48 5.49 20.75
N LEU A 75 -38.47 5.22 21.60
CA LEU A 75 -38.61 5.30 23.05
C LEU A 75 -38.81 6.74 23.57
N LEU A 76 -38.35 7.74 22.83
CA LEU A 76 -38.50 9.17 23.13
C LEU A 76 -39.71 9.82 22.43
N GLU A 77 -40.57 9.03 21.76
CA GLU A 77 -41.71 9.50 20.93
C GLU A 77 -41.30 10.49 19.82
N SER A 78 -40.02 10.50 19.44
CA SER A 78 -39.40 11.52 18.61
C SER A 78 -38.17 10.96 17.90
N GLN A 79 -38.32 10.68 16.60
CA GLN A 79 -37.21 10.18 15.77
C GLN A 79 -36.02 11.14 15.75
N SER A 80 -36.26 12.45 15.77
CA SER A 80 -35.21 13.47 15.77
C SER A 80 -34.36 13.44 17.04
N LEU A 81 -34.97 13.20 18.21
CA LEU A 81 -34.24 13.12 19.47
C LEU A 81 -33.35 11.86 19.54
N GLY A 82 -33.78 10.75 18.95
CA GLY A 82 -32.98 9.53 18.87
C GLY A 82 -31.63 9.74 18.17
N TYR A 83 -31.62 10.46 17.05
CA TYR A 83 -30.37 10.80 16.34
C TYR A 83 -29.51 11.79 17.12
N VAL A 84 -30.10 12.79 17.77
CA VAL A 84 -29.34 13.76 18.59
C VAL A 84 -28.64 13.04 19.73
N VAL A 85 -29.34 12.18 20.46
CA VAL A 85 -28.79 11.43 21.59
C VAL A 85 -27.65 10.51 21.17
N VAL A 86 -27.77 9.81 20.04
CA VAL A 86 -26.69 8.94 19.53
C VAL A 86 -25.54 9.75 18.93
N SER A 87 -25.81 10.93 18.36
CA SER A 87 -24.76 11.77 17.77
C SER A 87 -23.84 12.40 18.81
N ILE A 88 -24.30 12.74 20.01
CA ILE A 88 -23.48 13.35 21.07
C ILE A 88 -22.24 12.50 21.43
N PRO A 89 -22.38 11.22 21.84
CA PRO A 89 -21.22 10.38 22.13
C PRO A 89 -20.40 10.08 20.87
N LEU A 90 -21.04 9.96 19.70
CA LEU A 90 -20.32 9.72 18.44
C LEU A 90 -19.43 10.91 18.04
N LEU A 91 -19.92 12.13 18.24
CA LEU A 91 -19.22 13.38 17.97
C LEU A 91 -18.14 13.64 19.03
N LEU A 92 -18.38 13.22 20.28
CA LEU A 92 -17.34 13.19 21.31
C LEU A 92 -16.18 12.25 20.95
N VAL A 93 -16.48 11.02 20.53
CA VAL A 93 -15.45 10.05 20.13
C VAL A 93 -14.74 10.50 18.85
N GLY A 94 -15.49 10.91 17.83
CA GLY A 94 -14.93 11.41 16.57
C GLY A 94 -14.12 12.70 16.76
N GLY A 95 -14.63 13.63 17.57
CA GLY A 95 -13.95 14.86 17.94
C GLY A 95 -12.69 14.60 18.77
N LEU A 96 -12.75 13.68 19.74
CA LEU A 96 -11.59 13.25 20.51
C LEU A 96 -10.55 12.58 19.62
N PHE A 97 -10.96 11.72 18.68
CA PHE A 97 -10.08 11.07 17.72
C PHE A 97 -9.41 12.10 16.79
N MET A 98 -10.16 13.12 16.35
CA MET A 98 -9.62 14.23 15.55
C MET A 98 -8.66 15.12 16.35
N TYR A 99 -8.94 15.31 17.65
CA TYR A 99 -8.15 16.13 18.56
C TYR A 99 -6.88 15.43 19.05
N LEU A 100 -6.92 14.10 19.20
CA LEU A 100 -5.75 13.23 19.35
C LEU A 100 -5.01 13.17 18.00
N LYS A 101 -4.33 14.28 17.69
CA LYS A 101 -3.42 14.51 16.56
C LYS A 101 -3.06 13.21 15.80
N PRO A 102 -3.51 13.03 14.54
CA PRO A 102 -3.21 11.83 13.76
C PRO A 102 -1.70 11.59 13.59
N ASP A 103 -0.89 12.65 13.69
CA ASP A 103 0.58 12.56 13.72
C ASP A 103 1.12 11.62 14.80
N SER A 104 0.49 11.54 15.98
CA SER A 104 0.99 10.70 17.08
C SER A 104 0.66 9.23 16.85
N VAL A 105 -0.52 8.95 16.29
CA VAL A 105 -0.97 7.58 15.99
C VAL A 105 -0.23 7.04 14.77
N PHE A 106 -0.05 7.87 13.74
CA PHE A 106 0.69 7.50 12.53
C PHE A 106 2.17 7.23 12.79
N LYS A 107 2.82 8.03 13.65
CA LYS A 107 4.21 7.79 14.07
C LYS A 107 4.40 6.48 14.83
N GLN A 108 3.44 6.09 15.68
CA GLN A 108 3.50 4.81 16.38
C GLN A 108 3.35 3.62 15.42
N ILE A 109 2.47 3.75 14.42
CA ILE A 109 2.28 2.72 13.39
C ILE A 109 3.54 2.59 12.51
N GLN A 110 4.20 3.69 12.15
CA GLN A 110 5.45 3.66 11.37
C GLN A 110 6.57 2.88 12.07
N HIS A 111 6.80 3.11 13.37
CA HIS A 111 7.86 2.41 14.10
C HIS A 111 7.63 0.90 14.23
N GLN A 112 6.37 0.49 14.41
CA GLN A 112 6.00 -0.93 14.41
C GLN A 112 6.29 -1.55 13.02
N PHE A 113 5.88 -0.88 11.95
CA PHE A 113 6.06 -1.35 10.58
C PHE A 113 7.53 -1.42 10.16
N GLU A 114 8.36 -0.41 10.49
CA GLU A 114 9.80 -0.42 10.23
C GLU A 114 10.50 -1.55 10.98
N SER A 115 10.12 -1.79 12.24
CA SER A 115 10.72 -2.89 13.02
C SER A 115 10.37 -4.27 12.48
N GLU A 116 9.15 -4.46 11.97
CA GLU A 116 8.74 -5.71 11.34
C GLU A 116 9.38 -5.89 9.96
N LEU A 117 9.49 -4.83 9.16
CA LEU A 117 10.20 -4.88 7.86
C LEU A 117 11.70 -5.15 8.05
N MET A 118 12.35 -4.45 8.98
CA MET A 118 13.77 -4.64 9.27
C MET A 118 14.04 -6.07 9.76
N LYS A 119 13.18 -6.58 10.67
CA LYS A 119 13.27 -7.95 11.17
C LYS A 119 13.02 -8.99 10.08
N SER A 120 12.09 -8.73 9.16
CA SER A 120 11.79 -9.64 8.04
C SER A 120 12.91 -9.66 7.01
N ILE A 121 13.53 -8.51 6.71
CA ILE A 121 14.70 -8.40 5.82
C ILE A 121 15.90 -9.10 6.45
N GLU A 122 16.14 -8.90 7.75
CA GLU A 122 17.25 -9.52 8.46
C GLU A 122 17.07 -11.04 8.65
N GLN A 123 15.85 -11.53 8.90
CA GLN A 123 15.57 -12.97 8.92
C GLN A 123 15.73 -13.61 7.53
N ASN A 124 15.29 -12.93 6.47
CA ASN A 124 15.41 -13.48 5.11
C ASN A 124 16.88 -13.54 4.67
N GLY A 125 17.66 -12.48 4.94
CA GLY A 125 19.10 -12.47 4.65
C GLY A 125 19.90 -13.52 5.44
N LYS A 126 19.55 -13.78 6.71
CA LYS A 126 20.17 -14.86 7.50
C LYS A 126 19.79 -16.25 6.99
N THR A 127 18.59 -16.43 6.45
CA THR A 127 18.12 -17.70 5.90
C THR A 127 18.88 -18.05 4.61
N GLU A 128 19.16 -17.08 3.74
CA GLU A 128 19.97 -17.30 2.53
C GLU A 128 21.44 -17.60 2.85
N GLU A 129 22.08 -16.89 3.79
CA GLU A 129 23.48 -17.16 4.15
C GLU A 129 23.69 -18.51 4.88
N GLU A 130 22.72 -18.96 5.68
CA GLU A 130 22.80 -20.26 6.35
C GLU A 130 22.55 -21.42 5.36
N SER A 131 21.67 -21.22 4.37
CA SER A 131 21.41 -22.20 3.30
C SER A 131 22.63 -22.39 2.38
N LEU A 132 23.32 -21.31 2.03
CA LEU A 132 24.54 -21.35 1.20
C LEU A 132 25.71 -22.03 1.93
N LYS A 133 25.85 -21.85 3.25
CA LYS A 133 26.88 -22.54 4.06
C LYS A 133 26.62 -24.04 4.25
N ILE A 134 25.36 -24.46 4.29
CA ILE A 134 24.99 -25.88 4.38
C ILE A 134 25.24 -26.57 3.03
N GLU A 135 24.95 -25.90 1.91
CA GLU A 135 25.20 -26.43 0.56
C GLU A 135 26.71 -26.50 0.23
N GLU A 136 27.51 -25.50 0.63
CA GLU A 136 28.96 -25.50 0.45
C GLU A 136 29.65 -26.59 1.28
N LYS A 137 29.21 -26.83 2.53
CA LYS A 137 29.73 -27.92 3.37
C LYS A 137 29.32 -29.31 2.92
N ALA A 138 28.17 -29.46 2.26
CA ALA A 138 27.74 -30.72 1.68
C ALA A 138 28.59 -31.10 0.46
N HIS A 139 28.97 -30.12 -0.36
CA HIS A 139 29.76 -30.37 -1.57
C HIS A 139 31.26 -30.63 -1.27
N SER A 140 31.81 -30.06 -0.19
CA SER A 140 33.21 -30.30 0.21
C SER A 140 33.45 -31.70 0.81
N LYS A 141 32.44 -32.36 1.38
CA LYS A 141 32.59 -33.73 1.94
C LYS A 141 32.47 -34.86 0.91
N SER A 142 32.02 -34.58 -0.32
CA SER A 142 31.88 -35.62 -1.35
C SER A 142 33.15 -35.85 -2.17
N ASN A 143 34.18 -35.03 -2.01
CA ASN A 143 35.41 -35.09 -2.83
C ASN A 143 36.63 -35.66 -2.08
N GLU A 144 36.44 -36.20 -0.87
CA GLU A 144 37.50 -36.84 -0.06
C GLU A 144 37.11 -38.26 0.43
N GLY A 145 36.17 -38.94 -0.25
CA GLY A 145 35.76 -40.32 0.03
C GLY A 145 36.24 -41.30 -1.02
#